data_AF-A0A4Y7PRD2-F1
#
_entry.id   AF-A0A4Y7PRD2-F1
#
_cell.length_a   1.000
_cell.length_b   1.000
_cell.length_c   1.000
_cell.angle_alpha   90.00
_cell.angle_beta   90.00
_cell.angle_gamma   90.00
#
_symmetry.space_group_name_H-M   'P 1'
#
loop_
_entity.id
_entity.type
_entity.pdbx_description
1 polymer ?
#
loop_
_entity_poly.entity_id
_entity_poly.type
_entity_poly.pdbx_seq_one_letter_code
_entity_poly.pdbx_strand_id
1 'polypeptide(L)'
;MGSQTEPSQLVDATYWGLVCSNLLLGVSIFQGYMFYSKNNDRPNLRIFIGFLLSLDIATASLWTVMMHGVLVSHWDGRIPHHAVTWSSAMESAMTTIITFSSQLFFARRIYLVTNGRWMIPAIIAILGFLAIAAGICRILFVVVTLDVQSTRLKIATTSEGIFAATSDFVATAAMCFKCVDSAVGVGQKRRINTVLRSLLFYTINCGTIVTSAQLVMVCVDLYTPYSFIWVSIHMCLGGLYANTLLAMLNVRRHLRLKMSQSSIDLASIDIADTDIEKVQSQGSEGSRHLTSEINPEGASIDTAYTSSVNLEESSLGNAQEKEREDVPPQINVC
;
A
#
# COMPACT_ATOMS: atom_id res chain seq x y z
N MET A 1 32.35 4.82 34.05
CA MET A 1 32.12 6.04 33.24
C MET A 1 31.09 5.74 32.14
N GLY A 2 29.95 5.11 32.46
CA GLY A 2 29.04 4.51 31.47
C GLY A 2 27.58 4.36 31.90
N SER A 3 27.09 5.20 32.82
CA SER A 3 25.71 5.10 33.35
C SER A 3 24.80 6.29 33.02
N GLN A 4 25.30 7.36 32.40
CA GLN A 4 24.50 8.54 32.02
C GLN A 4 24.15 8.64 30.53
N THR A 5 24.72 7.78 29.67
CA THR A 5 24.53 7.85 28.21
C THR A 5 23.37 7.00 27.69
N GLU A 6 22.92 5.98 28.43
CA GLU A 6 21.83 5.12 27.97
C GLU A 6 20.43 5.78 27.95
N PRO A 7 20.00 6.55 28.97
CA PRO A 7 18.66 7.13 28.95
C PRO A 7 18.52 8.24 27.89
N SER A 8 19.58 9.01 27.61
CA SER A 8 19.54 10.07 26.60
C SER A 8 19.43 9.52 25.18
N GLN A 9 20.11 8.41 24.88
CA GLN A 9 20.01 7.74 23.57
C GLN A 9 18.63 7.11 23.34
N LEU A 10 18.01 6.53 24.38
CA LEU A 10 16.64 6.02 24.29
C LEU A 10 15.65 7.14 23.98
N VAL A 11 15.76 8.28 24.69
CA VAL A 11 14.87 9.43 24.50
C VAL A 11 15.02 10.03 23.10
N ASP A 12 16.25 10.21 22.63
CA ASP A 12 16.53 10.75 21.29
C ASP A 12 15.99 9.85 20.17
N ALA A 13 16.31 8.55 20.22
CA ALA A 13 15.81 7.58 19.24
C ALA A 13 14.28 7.56 19.21
N THR A 14 13.64 7.50 20.38
CA THR A 14 12.18 7.39 20.48
C THR A 14 11.51 8.72 20.10
N TYR A 15 12.16 9.88 20.31
CA TYR A 15 11.68 11.18 19.83
C TYR A 15 11.60 11.24 18.31
N TRP A 16 12.68 10.89 17.60
CA TRP A 16 12.66 10.84 16.13
C TRP A 16 11.69 9.79 15.59
N GLY A 17 11.57 8.66 16.29
CA GLY A 17 10.55 7.65 16.02
C GLY A 17 9.12 8.20 16.12
N LEU A 18 8.84 9.00 17.16
CA LEU A 18 7.53 9.64 17.35
C LEU A 18 7.20 10.62 16.21
N VAL A 19 8.17 11.42 15.78
CA VAL A 19 7.98 12.38 14.68
C VAL A 19 7.62 11.63 13.40
N CYS A 20 8.39 10.61 13.04
CA CYS A 20 8.12 9.78 11.86
C CYS A 20 6.77 9.05 11.95
N SER A 21 6.43 8.50 13.11
CA SER A 21 5.16 7.81 13.35
C SER A 21 3.95 8.75 13.19
N ASN A 22 4.03 9.98 13.70
CA ASN A 22 2.98 10.98 13.51
C ASN A 22 2.82 11.44 12.05
N LEU A 23 3.92 11.52 11.30
CA LEU A 23 3.85 11.79 9.85
C LEU A 23 3.10 10.66 9.13
N LEU A 24 3.39 9.40 9.48
CA LEU A 24 2.67 8.25 8.95
C LEU A 24 1.19 8.27 9.34
N LEU A 25 0.85 8.70 10.56
CA LEU A 25 -0.54 8.89 10.98
C LEU A 25 -1.25 9.93 10.11
N GLY A 26 -0.59 11.04 9.78
CA GLY A 26 -1.13 12.06 8.88
C GLY A 26 -1.48 11.48 7.50
N VAL A 27 -0.60 10.64 6.96
CA VAL A 27 -0.85 9.91 5.70
C VAL A 27 -2.02 8.93 5.87
N SER A 28 -2.11 8.19 6.97
CA SER A 28 -3.21 7.24 7.26
C SER A 28 -4.56 7.95 7.28
N ILE A 29 -4.64 9.10 7.96
CA ILE A 29 -5.85 9.92 8.04
C ILE A 29 -6.24 10.43 6.66
N PHE A 30 -5.29 10.95 5.88
CA PHE A 30 -5.56 11.41 4.51
C PHE A 30 -6.08 10.27 3.61
N GLN A 31 -5.43 9.11 3.66
CA GLN A 31 -5.86 7.94 2.90
C GLN A 31 -7.24 7.43 3.35
N GLY A 32 -7.52 7.47 4.67
CA GLY A 32 -8.82 7.14 5.24
C GLY A 32 -9.91 8.11 4.78
N TYR A 33 -9.65 9.42 4.81
CA TYR A 33 -10.56 10.44 4.30
C TYR A 33 -10.88 10.23 2.82
N MET A 34 -9.86 10.00 1.99
CA MET A 34 -10.02 9.70 0.57
C MET A 34 -10.87 8.45 0.35
N PHE A 35 -10.68 7.42 1.20
CA PHE A 35 -11.49 6.21 1.16
C PHE A 35 -12.97 6.52 1.44
N TYR A 36 -13.30 7.25 2.52
CA TYR A 36 -14.69 7.54 2.87
C TYR A 36 -15.38 8.52 1.92
N SER A 37 -14.67 9.55 1.49
CA SER A 37 -15.18 10.57 0.57
C SER A 37 -15.54 9.96 -0.78
N LYS A 38 -14.64 9.13 -1.31
CA LYS A 38 -14.83 8.59 -2.64
C LYS A 38 -15.63 7.27 -2.56
N ASN A 39 -15.29 6.30 -1.72
CA ASN A 39 -15.74 4.90 -1.89
C ASN A 39 -17.11 4.60 -1.25
N ASN A 40 -18.00 4.04 -2.07
CA ASN A 40 -19.26 3.42 -1.65
C ASN A 40 -19.13 1.89 -1.56
N ASP A 41 -18.14 1.42 -0.79
CA ASP A 41 -17.90 0.00 -0.56
C ASP A 41 -18.83 -0.58 0.53
N ARG A 42 -18.90 -1.92 0.61
CA ARG A 42 -19.70 -2.65 1.60
C ARG A 42 -19.43 -2.15 3.03
N PRO A 43 -20.46 -2.07 3.90
CA PRO A 43 -20.33 -1.53 5.26
C PRO A 43 -19.26 -2.25 6.09
N ASN A 44 -19.11 -3.58 5.93
CA ASN A 44 -18.09 -4.35 6.65
C ASN A 44 -16.66 -3.87 6.38
N LEU A 45 -16.37 -3.43 5.13
CA LEU A 45 -15.05 -2.91 4.80
C LEU A 45 -14.86 -1.50 5.34
N ARG A 46 -15.91 -0.67 5.34
CA ARG A 46 -15.90 0.66 5.97
C ARG A 46 -15.65 0.56 7.48
N ILE A 47 -16.29 -0.38 8.16
CA ILE A 47 -16.06 -0.62 9.60
C ILE A 47 -14.62 -1.08 9.83
N PHE A 48 -14.12 -2.02 9.02
CA PHE A 48 -12.74 -2.50 9.12
C PHE A 48 -11.69 -1.40 8.95
N ILE A 49 -11.90 -0.47 8.02
CA ILE A 49 -10.99 0.66 7.80
C ILE A 49 -11.07 1.66 8.96
N GLY A 50 -12.27 1.98 9.43
CA GLY A 50 -12.43 2.84 10.60
C GLY A 50 -11.79 2.24 11.84
N PHE A 51 -11.88 0.92 12.00
CA PHE A 51 -11.20 0.17 13.05
C PHE A 51 -9.66 0.29 12.94
N LEU A 52 -9.08 0.03 11.77
CA LEU A 52 -7.63 0.18 11.57
C LEU A 52 -7.14 1.61 11.82
N LEU A 53 -7.88 2.62 11.35
CA LEU A 53 -7.54 4.02 11.56
C LEU A 53 -7.64 4.40 13.04
N SER A 54 -8.63 3.88 13.75
CA SER A 54 -8.78 4.11 15.20
C SER A 54 -7.63 3.49 15.98
N LEU A 55 -7.18 2.29 15.59
CA LEU A 55 -6.01 1.64 16.19
C LEU A 55 -4.73 2.44 15.92
N ASP A 56 -4.55 2.97 14.71
CA ASP A 56 -3.38 3.79 14.34
C ASP A 56 -3.34 5.14 15.11
N ILE A 57 -4.49 5.77 15.31
CA ILE A 57 -4.60 6.96 16.17
C ILE A 57 -4.28 6.59 17.63
N ALA A 58 -4.77 5.44 18.11
CA ALA A 58 -4.55 5.00 19.47
C ALA A 58 -3.07 4.69 19.74
N THR A 59 -2.38 3.98 18.84
CA THR A 59 -0.93 3.71 18.96
C THR A 59 -0.12 5.01 18.98
N ALA A 60 -0.38 5.93 18.07
CA ALA A 60 0.30 7.23 18.04
C ALA A 60 0.04 8.07 19.31
N SER A 61 -1.19 8.02 19.83
CA SER A 61 -1.56 8.70 21.08
C SER A 61 -0.82 8.09 22.28
N LEU A 62 -0.72 6.76 22.36
CA LEU A 62 0.01 6.06 23.42
C LEU A 62 1.50 6.39 23.39
N TRP A 63 2.12 6.45 22.21
CA TRP A 63 3.51 6.89 22.06
C TRP A 63 3.70 8.35 22.50
N THR A 64 2.75 9.23 22.20
CA THR A 64 2.78 10.64 22.61
C THR A 64 2.65 10.78 24.13
N VAL A 65 1.75 10.03 24.76
CA VAL A 65 1.59 10.01 26.24
C VAL A 65 2.84 9.49 26.91
N MET A 66 3.45 8.42 26.38
CA MET A 66 4.70 7.89 26.88
C MET A 66 5.82 8.94 26.82
N MET A 67 5.94 9.63 25.67
CA MET A 67 6.93 10.69 25.47
C MET A 67 6.72 11.88 26.39
N HIS A 68 5.48 12.34 26.57
CA HIS A 68 5.16 13.40 27.50
C HIS A 68 5.55 13.02 28.95
N GLY A 69 5.27 11.77 29.36
CA GLY A 69 5.62 11.28 30.69
C GLY A 69 7.13 11.22 30.96
N VAL A 70 7.93 10.94 29.92
CA VAL A 70 9.40 10.88 30.00
C VAL A 70 10.04 12.27 29.93
N LEU A 71 9.61 13.14 28.99
CA LEU A 71 10.23 14.46 28.80
C LEU A 71 9.73 15.52 29.80
N VAL A 72 8.42 15.57 30.07
CA VAL A 72 7.81 16.67 30.82
C VAL A 72 7.65 16.32 32.28
N SER A 73 7.05 15.17 32.58
CA SER A 73 6.73 14.79 33.97
C SER A 73 7.95 14.42 34.81
N HIS A 74 9.04 13.92 34.19
CA HIS A 74 10.21 13.40 34.90
C HIS A 74 11.53 13.95 34.34
N TRP A 75 11.56 15.25 34.11
CA TRP A 75 12.75 15.98 33.66
C TRP A 75 13.97 15.84 34.59
N ASP A 76 13.76 15.39 35.83
CA ASP A 76 14.79 15.09 36.83
C ASP A 76 15.56 13.78 36.57
N GLY A 77 15.22 13.06 35.50
CA GLY A 77 15.87 11.82 35.09
C GLY A 77 15.31 10.57 35.77
N ARG A 78 14.27 10.67 36.62
CA ARG A 78 13.63 9.52 37.26
C ARG A 78 12.49 8.98 36.40
N ILE A 79 12.82 8.13 35.43
CA ILE A 79 11.81 7.53 34.55
C ILE A 79 10.86 6.63 35.37
N PRO A 80 9.54 6.90 35.38
CA PRO A 80 8.58 6.11 36.13
C PRO A 80 8.34 4.79 35.38
N HIS A 81 9.06 3.74 35.78
CA HIS A 81 9.00 2.43 35.13
C HIS A 81 7.57 1.92 34.94
N HIS A 82 6.68 2.12 35.93
CA HIS A 82 5.30 1.64 35.87
C HIS A 82 4.44 2.32 34.77
N ALA A 83 4.52 3.65 34.63
CA ALA A 83 3.70 4.39 33.66
C ALA A 83 4.16 4.15 32.21
N VAL A 84 5.48 4.04 32.01
CA VAL A 84 6.08 3.70 30.71
C VAL A 84 5.73 2.26 30.32
N THR A 85 5.81 1.33 31.28
CA THR A 85 5.48 -0.09 31.04
C THR A 85 4.02 -0.26 30.60
N TRP A 86 3.06 0.41 31.26
CA TRP A 86 1.64 0.30 30.88
C TRP A 86 1.36 0.83 29.47
N SER A 87 1.90 2.00 29.13
CA SER A 87 1.72 2.61 27.81
C SER A 87 2.33 1.75 26.71
N SER A 88 3.53 1.20 26.95
CA SER A 88 4.20 0.29 26.01
C SER A 88 3.47 -1.04 25.85
N ALA A 89 2.91 -1.60 26.92
CA ALA A 89 2.13 -2.84 26.85
C ALA A 89 0.84 -2.67 26.05
N MET A 90 0.12 -1.57 26.26
CA MET A 90 -1.09 -1.25 25.50
C MET A 90 -0.77 -1.01 24.01
N GLU A 91 0.31 -0.29 23.74
CA GLU A 91 0.77 -0.03 22.37
C GLU A 91 1.10 -1.34 21.65
N SER A 92 1.87 -2.21 22.30
CA SER A 92 2.21 -3.52 21.74
C SER A 92 0.95 -4.33 21.44
N ALA A 93 -0.05 -4.32 22.34
CA ALA A 93 -1.33 -4.97 22.10
C ALA A 93 -2.06 -4.43 20.86
N MET A 94 -2.11 -3.11 20.68
CA MET A 94 -2.71 -2.49 19.50
C MET A 94 -1.95 -2.87 18.22
N THR A 95 -0.62 -2.81 18.24
CA THR A 95 0.24 -3.19 17.11
C THR A 95 0.05 -4.66 16.73
N THR A 96 -0.03 -5.59 17.70
CA THR A 96 -0.32 -7.01 17.45
C THR A 96 -1.70 -7.21 16.78
N ILE A 97 -2.71 -6.40 17.15
CA ILE A 97 -4.04 -6.46 16.52
C ILE A 97 -3.98 -5.93 15.08
N ILE A 98 -3.24 -4.87 14.82
CA ILE A 98 -3.05 -4.31 13.46
C ILE A 98 -2.35 -5.34 12.56
N THR A 99 -1.26 -5.96 13.03
CA THR A 99 -0.50 -6.96 12.25
C THR A 99 -1.34 -8.20 11.96
N PHE A 100 -2.07 -8.72 12.94
CA PHE A 100 -2.97 -9.85 12.68
C PHE A 100 -4.09 -9.50 11.69
N SER A 101 -4.68 -8.31 11.82
CA SER A 101 -5.69 -7.82 10.89
C SER A 101 -5.14 -7.71 9.47
N SER A 102 -3.88 -7.28 9.32
CA SER A 102 -3.20 -7.21 8.03
C SER A 102 -2.98 -8.61 7.42
N GLN A 103 -2.51 -9.56 8.23
CA GLN A 103 -2.27 -10.94 7.80
C GLN A 103 -3.56 -11.66 7.40
N LEU A 104 -4.65 -11.46 8.15
CA LEU A 104 -5.95 -12.02 7.80
C LEU A 104 -6.47 -11.42 6.48
N PHE A 105 -6.26 -10.12 6.27
CA PHE A 105 -6.59 -9.46 5.01
C PHE A 105 -5.80 -10.05 3.84
N PHE A 106 -4.49 -10.24 4.01
CA PHE A 106 -3.61 -10.87 3.04
C PHE A 106 -3.99 -12.32 2.73
N ALA A 107 -4.27 -13.13 3.76
CA ALA A 107 -4.75 -14.50 3.60
C ALA A 107 -6.07 -14.55 2.81
N ARG A 108 -7.01 -13.64 3.11
CA ARG A 108 -8.28 -13.52 2.37
C ARG A 108 -8.05 -13.18 0.89
N ARG A 109 -7.09 -12.30 0.58
CA ARG A 109 -6.75 -11.96 -0.81
C ARG A 109 -6.22 -13.16 -1.58
N ILE A 110 -5.29 -13.92 -0.98
CA ILE A 110 -4.71 -15.12 -1.58
C ILE A 110 -5.77 -16.20 -1.80
N TYR A 111 -6.67 -16.37 -0.83
CA TYR A 111 -7.77 -17.34 -0.94
C TYR A 111 -8.66 -17.05 -2.16
N LEU A 112 -9.02 -15.78 -2.39
CA LEU A 112 -9.81 -15.35 -3.54
C LEU A 112 -9.09 -15.60 -4.87
N VAL A 113 -7.77 -15.41 -4.92
CA VAL A 113 -6.96 -15.65 -6.13
C VAL A 113 -6.82 -17.14 -6.43
N THR A 114 -6.68 -17.96 -5.39
CA THR A 114 -6.39 -19.40 -5.55
C THR A 114 -7.67 -20.22 -5.83
N ASN A 115 -8.80 -19.56 -6.12
CA ASN A 115 -10.09 -20.20 -6.42
C ASN A 115 -10.48 -21.28 -5.38
N GLY A 116 -10.25 -21.01 -4.09
CA GLY A 116 -10.67 -21.91 -3.01
C GLY A 116 -9.70 -23.03 -2.62
N ARG A 117 -8.42 -23.02 -3.07
CA ARG A 117 -7.41 -23.91 -2.46
C ARG A 117 -6.94 -23.33 -1.13
N TRP A 118 -7.15 -24.08 -0.05
CA TRP A 118 -7.01 -23.59 1.33
C TRP A 118 -5.59 -23.69 1.92
N MET A 119 -4.68 -24.46 1.34
CA MET A 119 -3.38 -24.77 1.98
C MET A 119 -2.51 -23.52 2.25
N ILE A 120 -2.30 -22.67 1.25
CA ILE A 120 -1.45 -21.47 1.37
C ILE A 120 -2.06 -20.42 2.34
N PRO A 121 -3.34 -20.02 2.20
CA PRO A 121 -3.93 -19.07 3.16
C PRO A 121 -4.05 -19.66 4.57
N ALA A 122 -4.20 -20.98 4.73
CA ALA A 122 -4.18 -21.63 6.04
C ALA A 122 -2.80 -21.53 6.71
N ILE A 123 -1.71 -21.72 5.97
CA ILE A 123 -0.35 -21.55 6.51
C ILE A 123 -0.14 -20.11 7.00
N ILE A 124 -0.55 -19.10 6.21
CA ILE A 124 -0.43 -17.69 6.59
C ILE A 124 -1.28 -17.39 7.83
N ALA A 125 -2.50 -17.91 7.90
CA ALA A 125 -3.35 -17.74 9.07
C ALA A 125 -2.73 -18.39 10.32
N ILE A 126 -2.19 -19.60 10.21
CA ILE A 126 -1.50 -20.30 11.31
C ILE A 126 -0.28 -19.50 11.78
N LEU A 127 0.54 -18.99 10.86
CA LEU A 127 1.67 -18.13 11.20
C LEU A 127 1.22 -16.85 11.90
N GLY A 128 0.10 -16.26 11.47
CA GLY A 128 -0.47 -15.09 12.13
C GLY A 128 -1.00 -15.37 13.53
N PHE A 129 -1.63 -16.52 13.76
CA PHE A 129 -2.01 -16.96 15.10
C PHE A 129 -0.79 -17.19 15.99
N LEU A 130 0.29 -17.75 15.45
CA LEU A 130 1.54 -17.93 16.18
C LEU A 130 2.19 -16.58 16.52
N ALA A 131 2.13 -15.61 15.61
CA ALA A 131 2.62 -14.25 15.85
C ALA A 131 1.81 -13.54 16.95
N ILE A 132 0.47 -13.66 16.96
CA ILE A 132 -0.36 -13.19 18.08
C ILE A 132 0.06 -13.84 19.39
N ALA A 133 0.22 -15.17 19.40
CA ALA A 133 0.58 -15.88 20.62
C ALA A 133 1.93 -15.39 21.18
N ALA A 134 2.92 -15.15 20.30
CA ALA A 134 4.19 -14.54 20.67
C ALA A 134 4.01 -13.11 21.23
N GLY A 135 3.17 -12.28 20.60
CA GLY A 135 2.86 -10.93 21.07
C GLY A 135 2.17 -10.91 22.46
N ILE A 136 1.23 -11.84 22.70
CA ILE A 136 0.60 -12.00 24.03
C ILE A 136 1.64 -12.39 25.08
N CYS A 137 2.52 -13.34 24.78
CA CYS A 137 3.61 -13.71 25.68
C CYS A 137 4.52 -12.52 26.00
N ARG A 138 4.82 -11.68 25.00
CA ARG A 138 5.61 -10.45 25.18
C ARG A 138 4.90 -9.46 26.10
N ILE A 139 3.61 -9.20 25.89
CA ILE A 139 2.80 -8.30 26.74
C ILE A 139 2.76 -8.79 28.19
N LEU A 140 2.51 -10.08 28.41
CA LEU A 140 2.51 -10.68 29.74
C LEU A 140 3.87 -10.52 30.43
N PHE A 141 4.95 -10.70 29.67
CA PHE A 141 6.30 -10.56 30.21
C PHE A 141 6.61 -9.11 30.61
N VAL A 142 6.22 -8.14 29.78
CA VAL A 142 6.34 -6.69 30.06
C VAL A 142 5.61 -6.32 31.35
N VAL A 143 4.36 -6.79 31.51
CA VAL A 143 3.54 -6.47 32.69
C VAL A 143 4.06 -7.13 33.96
N VAL A 144 4.54 -8.38 33.88
CA VAL A 144 5.00 -9.14 35.06
C VAL A 144 6.37 -8.70 35.54
N THR A 145 7.29 -8.42 34.62
CA THR A 145 8.66 -8.09 35.03
C THR A 145 8.83 -6.64 35.46
N LEU A 146 7.97 -5.71 35.00
CA LEU A 146 8.07 -4.26 35.24
C LEU A 146 9.46 -3.66 34.94
N ASP A 147 10.34 -4.44 34.30
CA ASP A 147 11.73 -4.14 34.02
C ASP A 147 11.93 -4.22 32.52
N VAL A 148 11.85 -3.05 31.89
CA VAL A 148 11.99 -2.85 30.44
C VAL A 148 13.40 -3.18 29.93
N GLN A 149 14.39 -3.36 30.82
CA GLN A 149 15.78 -3.69 30.48
C GLN A 149 16.16 -5.15 30.71
N SER A 150 15.22 -5.99 31.17
CA SER A 150 15.46 -7.41 31.35
C SER A 150 15.87 -8.09 30.04
N THR A 151 16.99 -8.81 30.06
CA THR A 151 17.48 -9.62 28.92
C THR A 151 16.40 -10.55 28.36
N ARG A 152 15.47 -11.00 29.20
CA ARG A 152 14.36 -11.88 28.81
C ARG A 152 13.28 -11.14 28.02
N LEU A 153 13.02 -9.87 28.33
CA LEU A 153 12.07 -9.02 27.61
C LEU A 153 12.61 -8.65 26.22
N LYS A 154 13.93 -8.44 26.14
CA LYS A 154 14.63 -8.31 24.87
C LYS A 154 14.50 -9.56 24.01
N ILE A 155 14.79 -10.75 24.56
CA ILE A 155 14.62 -12.03 23.82
C ILE A 155 13.18 -12.21 23.36
N ALA A 156 12.19 -11.90 24.20
CA ALA A 156 10.77 -11.98 23.84
C ALA A 156 10.45 -11.05 22.66
N THR A 157 10.91 -9.80 22.71
CA THR A 157 10.71 -8.80 21.66
C THR A 157 11.38 -9.18 20.34
N THR A 158 12.63 -9.62 20.38
CA THR A 158 13.36 -10.10 19.20
C THR A 158 12.66 -11.31 18.59
N SER A 159 12.18 -12.25 19.43
CA SER A 159 11.48 -13.44 18.97
C SER A 159 10.16 -13.11 18.28
N GLU A 160 9.36 -12.21 18.85
CA GLU A 160 8.13 -11.71 18.24
C GLU A 160 8.42 -11.04 16.89
N GLY A 161 9.44 -10.16 16.85
CA GLY A 161 9.88 -9.48 15.65
C GLY A 161 10.27 -10.45 14.53
N ILE A 162 11.00 -11.51 14.85
CA ILE A 162 11.41 -12.57 13.91
C ILE A 162 10.19 -13.36 13.42
N PHE A 163 9.27 -13.76 14.29
CA PHE A 163 8.06 -14.48 13.88
C PHE A 163 7.17 -13.63 12.98
N ALA A 164 6.98 -12.36 13.32
CA ALA A 164 6.23 -11.41 12.50
C ALA A 164 6.91 -11.19 11.13
N ALA A 165 8.23 -10.98 11.11
CA ALA A 165 9.01 -10.84 9.87
C ALA A 165 8.88 -12.08 8.97
N THR A 166 8.99 -13.26 9.57
CA THR A 166 8.92 -14.53 8.85
C THR A 166 7.53 -14.74 8.28
N SER A 167 6.47 -14.45 9.05
CA SER A 167 5.08 -14.52 8.60
C SER A 167 4.85 -13.63 7.39
N ASP A 168 5.31 -12.38 7.43
CA ASP A 168 5.12 -11.42 6.36
C ASP A 168 5.97 -11.74 5.13
N PHE A 169 7.19 -12.26 5.33
CA PHE A 169 8.03 -12.75 4.24
C PHE A 169 7.35 -13.92 3.52
N VAL A 170 6.82 -14.90 4.27
CA VAL A 170 6.08 -16.04 3.71
C VAL A 170 4.82 -15.55 2.99
N ALA A 171 4.08 -14.61 3.56
CA ALA A 171 2.89 -14.04 2.92
C ALA A 171 3.24 -13.32 1.60
N THR A 172 4.30 -12.49 1.61
CA THR A 172 4.77 -11.75 0.43
C THR A 172 5.30 -12.70 -0.64
N ALA A 173 6.09 -13.71 -0.26
CA ALA A 173 6.59 -14.74 -1.17
C ALA A 173 5.44 -15.54 -1.79
N ALA A 174 4.46 -15.96 -0.99
CA ALA A 174 3.28 -16.66 -1.48
C ALA A 174 2.48 -15.82 -2.49
N MET A 175 2.34 -14.52 -2.25
CA MET A 175 1.72 -13.62 -3.22
C MET A 175 2.54 -13.48 -4.50
N CYS A 176 3.87 -13.36 -4.39
CA CYS A 176 4.76 -13.29 -5.54
C CYS A 176 4.65 -14.53 -6.42
N PHE A 177 4.77 -15.73 -5.83
CA PHE A 177 4.62 -16.99 -6.56
C PHE A 177 3.27 -17.09 -7.26
N LYS A 178 2.17 -16.68 -6.59
CA LYS A 178 0.85 -16.68 -7.22
C LYS A 178 0.68 -15.63 -8.29
N CYS A 179 1.34 -14.49 -8.18
CA CYS A 179 1.36 -13.48 -9.22
C CYS A 179 2.09 -14.00 -10.47
N VAL A 180 3.27 -14.63 -10.30
CA VAL A 180 4.03 -15.24 -11.40
C VAL A 180 3.27 -16.40 -12.04
N ASP A 181 2.71 -17.31 -11.24
CA ASP A 181 1.87 -18.43 -11.73
C ASP A 181 0.69 -17.91 -12.55
N SER A 182 0.05 -16.82 -12.10
CA SER A 182 -1.00 -16.17 -12.89
C SER A 182 -0.45 -15.55 -14.18
N ALA A 183 0.72 -14.91 -14.16
CA ALA A 183 1.32 -14.28 -15.33
C ALA A 183 1.75 -15.30 -16.41
N VAL A 184 2.32 -16.44 -16.01
CA VAL A 184 2.85 -17.49 -16.90
C VAL A 184 1.76 -18.47 -17.38
N GLY A 185 0.72 -18.70 -16.57
CA GLY A 185 -0.42 -19.56 -16.92
C GLY A 185 -1.38 -18.93 -17.94
N VAL A 186 -0.93 -18.77 -19.19
CA VAL A 186 -1.72 -18.21 -20.31
C VAL A 186 -2.90 -19.12 -20.75
N GLY A 187 -2.98 -20.37 -20.27
CA GLY A 187 -3.92 -21.38 -20.80
C GLY A 187 -5.27 -21.58 -20.09
N GLN A 188 -5.36 -21.58 -18.75
CA GLN A 188 -6.50 -22.28 -18.10
C GLN A 188 -7.56 -21.41 -17.40
N LYS A 189 -7.33 -20.11 -17.11
CA LYS A 189 -8.37 -19.23 -16.53
C LYS A 189 -8.26 -17.78 -16.99
N ARG A 190 -8.89 -17.47 -18.13
CA ARG A 190 -9.28 -16.11 -18.60
C ARG A 190 -10.13 -15.31 -17.58
N ARG A 191 -10.40 -15.84 -16.38
CA ARG A 191 -11.27 -15.28 -15.35
C ARG A 191 -10.57 -15.03 -14.00
N ILE A 192 -9.25 -14.81 -13.98
CA ILE A 192 -8.68 -13.96 -12.92
C ILE A 192 -8.85 -12.54 -13.46
N ASN A 193 -9.89 -11.83 -13.01
CA ASN A 193 -10.15 -10.45 -13.41
C ASN A 193 -8.83 -9.67 -13.43
N THR A 194 -8.50 -8.98 -14.52
CA THR A 194 -7.29 -8.15 -14.65
C THR A 194 -7.11 -7.22 -13.45
N VAL A 195 -8.22 -6.71 -12.89
CA VAL A 195 -8.28 -5.95 -11.62
C VAL A 195 -7.60 -6.68 -10.45
N LEU A 196 -7.86 -7.99 -10.29
CA LEU A 196 -7.29 -8.79 -9.21
C LEU A 196 -5.79 -9.01 -9.39
N ARG A 197 -5.30 -9.15 -10.63
CA ARG A 197 -3.86 -9.23 -10.92
C ARG A 197 -3.14 -7.91 -10.62
N SER A 198 -3.68 -6.79 -11.09
CA SER A 198 -3.11 -5.46 -10.81
C SER A 198 -3.12 -5.15 -9.31
N LEU A 199 -4.18 -5.57 -8.61
CA LEU A 199 -4.26 -5.42 -7.16
C LEU A 199 -3.24 -6.30 -6.43
N LEU A 200 -3.00 -7.52 -6.92
CA LEU A 200 -1.94 -8.39 -6.39
C LEU A 200 -0.55 -7.77 -6.55
N PHE A 201 -0.25 -7.23 -7.72
CA PHE A 201 1.03 -6.55 -7.96
C PHE A 201 1.24 -5.39 -6.96
N TYR A 202 0.21 -4.57 -6.77
CA TYR A 202 0.26 -3.50 -5.77
C TYR A 202 0.38 -4.02 -4.33
N THR A 203 -0.29 -5.14 -4.03
CA THR A 203 -0.19 -5.83 -2.73
C THR A 203 1.22 -6.34 -2.47
N ILE A 204 1.89 -6.89 -3.48
CA ILE A 204 3.28 -7.34 -3.38
C ILE A 204 4.20 -6.16 -3.08
N ASN A 205 4.08 -5.05 -3.82
CA ASN A 205 4.90 -3.86 -3.56
C ASN A 205 4.72 -3.34 -2.12
N CYS A 206 3.47 -3.30 -1.64
CA CYS A 206 3.17 -2.94 -0.26
C CYS A 206 3.77 -3.94 0.75
N GLY A 207 3.64 -5.24 0.48
CA GLY A 207 4.22 -6.31 1.31
C GLY A 207 5.75 -6.26 1.35
N THR A 208 6.41 -5.91 0.25
CA THR A 208 7.87 -5.69 0.18
C THR A 208 8.31 -4.51 1.04
N ILE A 209 7.54 -3.42 1.07
CA ILE A 209 7.84 -2.27 1.95
C ILE A 209 7.77 -2.66 3.43
N VAL A 210 6.73 -3.39 3.82
CA VAL A 210 6.56 -3.85 5.21
C VAL A 210 7.64 -4.86 5.60
N THR A 211 7.89 -5.86 4.75
CA THR A 211 8.90 -6.90 5.04
C THR A 211 10.31 -6.32 5.08
N SER A 212 10.64 -5.35 4.22
CA SER A 212 11.93 -4.66 4.29
C SER A 212 12.07 -3.82 5.55
N ALA A 213 11.04 -3.07 5.96
CA ALA A 213 11.06 -2.33 7.23
C ALA A 213 11.26 -3.28 8.43
N GLN A 214 10.57 -4.42 8.43
CA GLN A 214 10.69 -5.43 9.48
C GLN A 214 12.08 -6.10 9.48
N LEU A 215 12.66 -6.36 8.31
CA LEU A 215 14.01 -6.90 8.19
C LEU A 215 15.05 -5.91 8.74
N VAL A 216 14.95 -4.63 8.37
CA VAL A 216 15.84 -3.58 8.90
C VAL A 216 15.76 -3.53 10.42
N MET A 217 14.54 -3.61 10.98
CA MET A 217 14.36 -3.65 12.44
C MET A 217 15.08 -4.83 13.09
N VAL A 218 14.90 -6.05 12.59
CA VAL A 218 15.54 -7.25 13.13
C VAL A 218 17.06 -7.17 12.98
N CYS A 219 17.55 -6.68 11.84
CA CYS A 219 18.98 -6.46 11.64
C CYS A 219 19.54 -5.46 12.66
N VAL A 220 18.89 -4.30 12.86
CA VAL A 220 19.33 -3.29 13.83
C VAL A 220 19.40 -3.87 15.25
N ASP A 221 18.38 -4.63 15.66
CA ASP A 221 18.33 -5.27 16.98
C ASP A 221 19.46 -6.31 17.19
N LEU A 222 19.80 -7.07 16.14
CA LEU A 222 20.89 -8.06 16.19
C LEU A 222 22.30 -7.43 16.17
N TYR A 223 22.52 -6.44 15.31
CA TYR A 223 23.84 -5.82 15.14
C TYR A 223 24.18 -4.84 16.26
N THR A 224 23.20 -4.14 16.80
CA THR A 224 23.43 -3.09 17.80
C THR A 224 22.62 -3.35 19.05
N PRO A 225 22.99 -4.35 19.87
CA PRO A 225 22.19 -4.77 21.02
C PRO A 225 22.03 -3.70 22.11
N TYR A 226 22.83 -2.64 22.09
CA TYR A 226 22.78 -1.53 23.03
C TYR A 226 22.17 -0.25 22.43
N SER A 227 21.70 -0.28 21.17
CA SER A 227 21.09 0.88 20.53
C SER A 227 19.57 0.78 20.48
N PHE A 228 18.90 1.87 20.86
CA PHE A 228 17.45 1.96 20.90
C PHE A 228 16.83 2.37 19.55
N ILE A 229 17.62 2.43 18.47
CA ILE A 229 17.13 2.74 17.11
C ILE A 229 16.04 1.75 16.65
N TRP A 230 16.10 0.49 17.11
CA TRP A 230 15.05 -0.49 16.85
C TRP A 230 13.67 0.00 17.33
N VAL A 231 13.59 0.72 18.46
CA VAL A 231 12.34 1.27 19.00
C VAL A 231 11.72 2.25 17.99
N SER A 232 12.52 3.15 17.43
CA SER A 232 12.05 4.15 16.46
C SER A 232 11.41 3.50 15.23
N ILE A 233 11.99 2.40 14.75
CA ILE A 233 11.46 1.64 13.61
C ILE A 233 10.17 0.92 14.01
N HIS A 234 10.14 0.34 15.22
CA HIS A 234 8.95 -0.32 15.77
C HIS A 234 7.77 0.64 15.89
N MET A 235 7.99 1.88 16.36
CA MET A 235 6.97 2.93 16.45
C MET A 235 6.32 3.27 15.10
N CYS A 236 7.09 3.18 14.02
CA CYS A 236 6.61 3.46 12.67
C CYS A 236 5.85 2.26 12.07
N LEU A 237 6.02 1.06 12.63
CA LEU A 237 5.59 -0.18 12.01
C LEU A 237 4.06 -0.28 11.96
N GLY A 238 3.37 -0.01 13.06
CA GLY A 238 1.90 -0.02 13.12
C GLY A 238 1.27 0.88 12.06
N GLY A 239 1.77 2.12 11.97
CA GLY A 239 1.36 3.08 10.94
C GLY A 239 1.72 2.64 9.52
N LEU A 240 2.85 1.96 9.32
CA LEU A 240 3.22 1.41 8.01
C LEU A 240 2.27 0.30 7.55
N TYR A 241 1.85 -0.60 8.45
CA TYR A 241 0.82 -1.60 8.14
C TYR A 241 -0.52 -0.95 7.81
N ALA A 242 -0.97 0.01 8.63
CA ALA A 242 -2.23 0.70 8.39
C ALA A 242 -2.21 1.43 7.03
N ASN A 243 -1.14 2.18 6.75
CA ASN A 243 -0.95 2.92 5.50
C ASN A 243 -0.90 1.99 4.28
N THR A 244 -0.14 0.91 4.33
CA THR A 244 -0.06 -0.02 3.19
C THR A 244 -1.40 -0.69 2.93
N LEU A 245 -2.14 -1.10 3.98
CA LEU A 245 -3.50 -1.63 3.84
C LEU A 245 -4.48 -0.62 3.23
N LEU A 246 -4.48 0.61 3.73
CA LEU A 246 -5.32 1.71 3.23
C LEU A 246 -4.99 2.04 1.77
N ALA A 247 -3.71 2.15 1.44
CA ALA A 247 -3.25 2.42 0.07
C ALA A 247 -3.71 1.33 -0.90
N MET A 248 -3.59 0.05 -0.52
CA MET A 248 -4.10 -1.06 -1.33
C MET A 248 -5.60 -0.99 -1.59
N LEU A 249 -6.36 -0.56 -0.58
CA LEU A 249 -7.82 -0.41 -0.69
C LEU A 249 -8.20 0.76 -1.59
N ASN A 250 -7.47 1.88 -1.49
CA ASN A 250 -7.67 3.04 -2.35
C ASN A 250 -7.33 2.74 -3.82
N VAL A 251 -6.22 2.04 -4.09
CA VAL A 251 -5.82 1.64 -5.45
C VAL A 251 -6.86 0.71 -6.09
N ARG A 252 -7.50 -0.18 -5.32
CA ARG A 252 -8.51 -1.11 -5.84
C ARG A 252 -9.59 -0.40 -6.66
N ARG A 253 -10.07 0.77 -6.20
CA ARG A 253 -11.07 1.52 -6.95
C ARG A 253 -10.48 2.11 -8.21
N HIS A 254 -9.33 2.77 -8.13
CA HIS A 254 -8.70 3.39 -9.29
C HIS A 254 -8.51 2.36 -10.41
N LEU A 255 -8.13 1.14 -10.07
CA LEU A 255 -8.05 0.02 -11.01
C LEU A 255 -9.42 -0.38 -11.60
N ARG A 256 -10.47 -0.40 -10.78
CA ARG A 256 -11.84 -0.71 -11.26
C ARG A 256 -12.36 0.35 -12.24
N LEU A 257 -12.09 1.63 -11.97
CA LEU A 257 -12.49 2.73 -12.87
C LEU A 257 -11.71 2.69 -14.19
N LYS A 258 -10.37 2.57 -14.13
CA LYS A 258 -9.53 2.47 -15.34
C LYS A 258 -9.97 1.31 -16.24
N MET A 259 -10.24 0.14 -15.66
CA MET A 259 -10.72 -1.02 -16.40
C MET A 259 -12.11 -0.80 -17.03
N SER A 260 -13.03 -0.14 -16.32
CA SER A 260 -14.34 0.19 -16.88
C SER A 260 -14.22 1.12 -18.08
N GLN A 261 -13.28 2.08 -18.03
CA GLN A 261 -13.04 3.01 -19.12
C GLN A 261 -12.37 2.33 -20.31
N SER A 262 -11.32 1.53 -20.10
CA SER A 262 -10.70 0.76 -21.19
C SER A 262 -11.65 -0.24 -21.85
N SER A 263 -12.60 -0.84 -21.11
CA SER A 263 -13.65 -1.67 -21.72
C SER A 263 -14.62 -0.87 -22.59
N ILE A 264 -14.91 0.38 -22.24
CA ILE A 264 -15.74 1.28 -23.05
C ILE A 264 -14.97 1.73 -24.30
N ASP A 265 -13.69 2.08 -24.17
CA ASP A 265 -12.84 2.48 -25.29
C ASP A 265 -12.70 1.34 -26.31
N LEU A 266 -12.43 0.10 -25.87
CA LEU A 266 -12.40 -1.07 -26.77
C LEU A 266 -13.75 -1.34 -27.44
N ALA A 267 -14.87 -1.21 -26.71
CA ALA A 267 -16.19 -1.38 -27.30
C ALA A 267 -16.52 -0.28 -28.33
N SER A 268 -16.04 0.95 -28.11
CA SER A 268 -16.23 2.05 -29.06
C SER A 268 -15.42 1.86 -30.36
N ILE A 269 -14.24 1.24 -30.27
CA ILE A 269 -13.42 0.88 -31.43
C ILE A 269 -14.10 -0.25 -32.23
N ASP A 270 -14.59 -1.30 -31.57
CA ASP A 270 -15.33 -2.39 -32.24
C ASP A 270 -16.59 -1.89 -32.97
N ILE A 271 -17.32 -0.94 -32.36
CA ILE A 271 -18.51 -0.34 -33.00
C ILE A 271 -18.11 0.47 -34.24
N ALA A 272 -17.04 1.28 -34.14
CA ALA A 272 -16.54 2.05 -35.27
C ALA A 272 -16.06 1.16 -36.43
N ASP A 273 -15.40 0.04 -36.13
CA ASP A 273 -14.93 -0.91 -37.15
C ASP A 273 -16.10 -1.65 -37.82
N THR A 274 -17.13 -2.02 -37.04
CA THR A 274 -18.36 -2.65 -37.56
C THR A 274 -19.13 -1.70 -38.50
N ASP A 275 -19.13 -0.40 -38.19
CA ASP A 275 -19.77 0.62 -39.04
C ASP A 275 -18.97 0.86 -40.34
N ILE A 276 -17.63 0.80 -40.30
CA ILE A 276 -16.78 0.87 -41.49
C ILE A 276 -16.99 -0.36 -42.40
N GLU A 277 -17.08 -1.57 -41.83
CA GLU A 277 -17.31 -2.80 -42.59
C GLU A 277 -18.71 -2.84 -43.24
N LYS A 278 -19.73 -2.28 -42.59
CA LYS A 278 -21.07 -2.09 -43.19
C LYS A 278 -21.08 -1.07 -44.33
N VAL A 279 -20.33 0.02 -44.21
CA VAL A 279 -20.19 1.01 -45.28
C VAL A 279 -19.45 0.43 -46.49
N GLN A 280 -18.42 -0.41 -46.27
CA GLN A 280 -17.70 -1.09 -47.35
C GLN A 280 -18.53 -2.19 -48.04
N SER A 281 -19.34 -2.94 -47.29
CA SER A 281 -20.23 -3.96 -47.89
C SER A 281 -21.39 -3.35 -48.69
N GLN A 282 -21.95 -2.21 -48.27
CA GLN A 282 -22.92 -1.46 -49.09
C GLN A 282 -22.29 -0.81 -50.34
N GLY A 283 -21.00 -0.43 -50.28
CA GLY A 283 -20.26 0.06 -51.45
C GLY A 283 -20.01 -1.02 -52.52
N SER A 284 -19.92 -2.29 -52.12
CA SER A 284 -19.66 -3.42 -53.03
C SER A 284 -20.90 -3.88 -53.82
N GLU A 285 -22.11 -3.79 -53.22
CA GLU A 285 -23.36 -4.10 -53.94
C GLU A 285 -23.78 -2.99 -54.92
N GLY A 286 -23.38 -1.73 -54.68
CA GLY A 286 -23.62 -0.61 -55.62
C GLY A 286 -22.77 -0.66 -56.90
N SER A 287 -21.67 -1.41 -56.91
CA SER A 287 -20.70 -1.45 -58.02
C SER A 287 -20.98 -2.54 -59.07
N ARG A 288 -22.11 -3.25 -59.01
CA ARG A 288 -22.52 -4.24 -60.02
C ARG A 288 -23.42 -3.67 -61.13
N HIS A 289 -23.81 -2.39 -61.06
CA HIS A 289 -24.73 -1.80 -62.03
C HIS A 289 -24.15 -0.70 -62.94
N LEU A 290 -22.85 -0.42 -62.89
CA LEU A 290 -22.21 0.62 -63.69
C LEU A 290 -20.84 0.17 -64.22
N THR A 291 -20.85 -0.78 -65.14
CA THR A 291 -19.72 -1.01 -66.07
C THR A 291 -20.22 -0.91 -67.49
N SER A 292 -20.51 0.32 -67.91
CA SER A 292 -20.65 0.70 -69.32
C SER A 292 -20.47 2.21 -69.41
N GLU A 293 -19.25 2.71 -69.29
CA GLU A 293 -18.73 3.67 -70.27
C GLU A 293 -17.21 3.82 -70.16
N ILE A 294 -16.61 4.07 -71.31
CA ILE A 294 -15.19 4.03 -71.66
C ILE A 294 -14.61 5.44 -71.49
N ASN A 295 -13.43 5.60 -70.88
CA ASN A 295 -12.19 6.19 -71.49
C ASN A 295 -11.15 6.53 -70.38
N PRO A 296 -9.83 6.37 -70.62
CA PRO A 296 -8.79 6.48 -69.60
C PRO A 296 -8.06 7.83 -69.65
N GLU A 297 -7.95 8.54 -68.54
CA GLU A 297 -6.87 9.51 -68.31
C GLU A 297 -6.89 10.01 -66.86
N GLY A 298 -5.70 10.13 -66.25
CA GLY A 298 -5.49 10.99 -65.08
C GLY A 298 -5.48 10.29 -63.73
N ALA A 299 -4.27 9.95 -63.28
CA ALA A 299 -3.97 9.61 -61.90
C ALA A 299 -4.35 10.75 -60.92
N SER A 300 -4.96 10.40 -59.79
CA SER A 300 -4.81 11.09 -58.49
C SER A 300 -5.62 10.38 -57.41
N ILE A 301 -4.97 9.41 -56.75
CA ILE A 301 -5.39 8.88 -55.44
C ILE A 301 -4.43 9.49 -54.42
N ASP A 302 -4.94 9.80 -53.23
CA ASP A 302 -4.29 10.42 -52.05
C ASP A 302 -4.34 11.94 -51.96
N THR A 303 -5.44 12.46 -51.40
CA THR A 303 -5.41 13.79 -50.73
C THR A 303 -6.34 13.92 -49.52
N ALA A 304 -7.14 12.90 -49.16
CA ALA A 304 -8.09 13.03 -48.04
C ALA A 304 -7.52 12.63 -46.66
N TYR A 305 -6.46 11.81 -46.59
CA TYR A 305 -5.94 11.29 -45.32
C TYR A 305 -4.83 12.16 -44.70
N THR A 306 -4.16 12.98 -45.50
CA THR A 306 -3.04 13.83 -45.05
C THR A 306 -3.50 15.17 -44.47
N SER A 307 -4.79 15.54 -44.62
CA SER A 307 -5.33 16.79 -44.03
C SER A 307 -5.78 16.64 -42.58
N SER A 308 -6.20 15.45 -42.13
CA SER A 308 -6.61 15.23 -40.73
C SER A 308 -5.42 15.16 -39.77
N VAL A 309 -4.29 14.59 -40.22
CA VAL A 309 -3.08 14.44 -39.39
C VAL A 309 -2.39 15.79 -39.15
N ASN A 310 -2.38 16.70 -40.14
CA ASN A 310 -1.77 18.02 -40.00
C ASN A 310 -2.59 19.00 -39.13
N LEU A 311 -3.89 18.75 -38.93
CA LEU A 311 -4.74 19.59 -38.08
C LEU A 311 -4.58 19.26 -36.59
N GLU A 312 -4.26 18.01 -36.23
CA GLU A 312 -3.99 17.64 -34.83
C GLU A 312 -2.63 18.16 -34.34
N GLU A 313 -1.56 18.08 -35.16
CA GLU A 313 -0.24 18.60 -34.76
C GLU A 313 -0.22 20.13 -34.60
N SER A 314 -0.95 20.89 -35.42
CA SER A 314 -1.06 22.33 -35.25
C SER A 314 -1.86 22.74 -34.00
N SER A 315 -2.77 21.88 -33.53
CA SER A 315 -3.55 22.14 -32.30
C SER A 315 -2.74 21.85 -31.02
N LEU A 316 -1.85 20.85 -31.07
CA LEU A 316 -0.96 20.50 -29.97
C LEU A 316 0.20 21.51 -29.82
N GLY A 317 0.72 22.07 -30.92
CA GLY A 317 1.72 23.14 -30.86
C GLY A 317 1.20 24.43 -30.22
N ASN A 318 -0.02 24.85 -30.57
CA ASN A 318 -0.63 26.06 -30.02
C ASN A 318 -1.08 25.91 -28.55
N ALA A 319 -1.33 24.69 -28.08
CA ALA A 319 -1.63 24.43 -26.68
C ALA A 319 -0.38 24.50 -25.79
N GLN A 320 0.78 24.08 -26.29
CA GLN A 320 2.04 24.17 -25.55
C GLN A 320 2.63 25.59 -25.51
N GLU A 321 2.39 26.42 -26.53
CA GLU A 321 2.77 27.84 -26.53
C GLU A 321 1.97 28.62 -25.46
N LYS A 322 0.69 28.29 -25.28
CA LYS A 322 -0.22 28.97 -24.34
C LYS A 322 0.04 28.63 -22.87
N GLU A 323 0.65 27.47 -22.57
CA GLU A 323 1.08 27.12 -21.20
C GLU A 323 2.43 27.75 -20.79
N ARG A 324 3.19 28.31 -21.74
CA ARG A 324 4.49 28.95 -21.47
C ARG A 324 4.36 30.45 -21.12
N GLU A 325 3.25 31.11 -21.44
CA GLU A 325 3.03 32.54 -21.14
C GLU A 325 2.45 32.83 -19.73
N ASP A 326 1.98 31.83 -18.98
CA ASP A 326 1.31 32.03 -17.67
C ASP A 326 2.25 31.92 -16.44
N VAL A 327 3.49 32.40 -16.56
CA VAL A 327 4.43 32.55 -15.42
C VAL A 327 4.29 33.97 -14.82
N PRO A 328 3.88 34.13 -13.55
CA PRO A 328 3.79 35.45 -12.94
C PRO A 328 5.18 36.08 -12.71
N PRO A 329 5.32 37.41 -12.85
CA PRO A 329 6.60 38.09 -12.70
C PRO A 329 7.13 37.99 -11.27
N GLN A 330 8.40 37.62 -11.16
CA GLN A 330 9.21 37.68 -9.94
C GLN A 330 9.24 39.11 -9.42
N ILE A 331 8.70 39.33 -8.22
CA ILE A 331 8.84 40.59 -7.48
C ILE A 331 10.21 40.55 -6.80
N ASN A 332 11.14 41.35 -7.32
CA ASN A 332 12.41 41.67 -6.70
C ASN A 332 12.16 42.60 -5.51
N VAL A 333 12.52 42.19 -4.29
CA VAL A 333 12.55 43.05 -3.11
C VAL A 333 14.01 43.20 -2.68
N CYS A 334 14.46 44.46 -2.62
CA CYS A 334 15.70 44.89 -1.97
C CYS A 334 15.65 44.63 -0.47
#